data_AF-F8PHE1-F1
#
_entry.id   AF-F8PHE1-F1
#
_cell.length_a   1.000
_cell.length_b   1.000
_cell.length_c   1.000
_cell.angle_alpha   90.00
_cell.angle_beta   90.00
_cell.angle_gamma   90.00
#
_symmetry.space_group_name_H-M   'P 1'
#
loop_
_entity.id
_entity.type
_entity.pdbx_description
1 polymer ?
#
loop_
_entity_poly.entity_id
_entity_poly.type
_entity_poly.pdbx_seq_one_letter_code
_entity_poly.pdbx_strand_id
1 'polypeptide(L)'
;MERVTVNLKIAAKVGTFIPDPYGDICYVFTPLIAYQANLPGVQVIVCVAKNSSPVSLVTLSHFGDPNPHLPRTAKHTLEQILKILQKIDPWNLNKFQIASKEVGINGLNQPFWRNWHLADLSVFLTPELLHTCHKFFFDHVLLWCKKVVGHQELNMRYKSHHK
;
A
#
# COMPACT_ATOMS: atom_id res chain seq x y z
N MET A 1 -16.22 -4.08 -2.08
CA MET A 1 -15.91 -2.77 -1.46
C MET A 1 -16.71 -1.63 -2.07
N GLU A 2 -16.84 -1.50 -3.40
CA GLU A 2 -17.50 -0.35 -4.05
C GLU A 2 -18.89 0.01 -3.51
N ARG A 3 -19.78 -0.97 -3.34
CA ARG A 3 -21.14 -0.75 -2.83
C ARG A 3 -21.17 -0.39 -1.34
N VAL A 4 -20.21 -0.88 -0.56
CA VAL A 4 -20.17 -0.69 0.90
C VAL A 4 -19.67 0.72 1.24
N THR A 5 -18.74 1.26 0.46
CA THR A 5 -18.10 2.55 0.73
C THR A 5 -18.71 3.73 -0.01
N VAL A 6 -19.83 3.53 -0.73
CA VAL A 6 -20.43 4.57 -1.58
C VAL A 6 -20.78 5.84 -0.79
N ASN A 7 -21.43 5.71 0.36
CA ASN A 7 -21.81 6.86 1.20
C ASN A 7 -20.58 7.55 1.80
N LEU A 8 -19.53 6.79 2.14
CA LEU A 8 -18.27 7.35 2.63
C LEU A 8 -17.55 8.14 1.53
N LYS A 9 -17.60 7.70 0.27
CA LYS A 9 -17.01 8.47 -0.85
C LYS A 9 -17.80 9.76 -1.12
N ILE A 10 -19.12 9.72 -0.99
CA ILE A 10 -19.97 10.90 -1.12
C ILE A 10 -19.64 11.90 0.00
N ALA A 11 -19.67 11.45 1.25
CA ALA A 11 -19.34 12.28 2.41
C ALA A 11 -17.89 12.80 2.40
N ALA A 12 -16.94 12.07 1.80
CA ALA A 12 -15.58 12.56 1.59
C ALA A 12 -15.53 13.80 0.67
N LYS A 13 -16.46 13.90 -0.29
CA LYS A 13 -16.49 14.99 -1.29
C LYS A 13 -17.34 16.18 -0.84
N VAL A 14 -18.51 15.92 -0.27
CA VAL A 14 -19.51 16.96 0.02
C VAL A 14 -19.84 17.10 1.50
N GLY A 15 -19.19 16.33 2.37
CA GLY A 15 -19.53 16.23 3.79
C GLY A 15 -20.87 15.54 4.04
N THR A 16 -21.18 15.30 5.31
CA THR A 16 -22.48 14.80 5.77
C THR A 16 -22.70 15.19 7.23
N PHE A 17 -23.94 15.12 7.70
CA PHE A 17 -24.28 15.37 9.10
C PHE A 17 -24.34 14.06 9.86
N ILE A 18 -23.59 13.94 10.97
CA ILE A 18 -23.56 12.75 11.83
C ILE A 18 -23.70 13.19 13.29
N PRO A 19 -24.56 12.54 14.09
CA PRO A 19 -24.63 12.78 15.52
C PRO A 19 -23.35 12.27 16.20
N ASP A 20 -22.82 13.06 17.13
CA ASP A 20 -21.71 12.65 17.98
C ASP A 20 -22.20 11.78 19.17
N PRO A 21 -21.31 11.29 20.06
CA PRO A 21 -21.71 10.49 21.22
C PRO A 21 -22.60 11.21 22.24
N TYR A 22 -22.67 12.54 22.20
CA TYR A 22 -23.53 13.36 23.08
C TYR A 22 -24.87 13.71 22.44
N GLY A 23 -25.05 13.38 21.15
CA GLY A 23 -26.27 13.65 20.38
C GLY A 23 -26.23 14.96 19.59
N ASP A 24 -25.10 15.68 19.61
CA ASP A 24 -24.93 16.92 18.86
C ASP A 24 -24.66 16.61 17.38
N ILE A 25 -25.29 17.38 16.48
CA ILE A 25 -25.16 17.18 15.04
C ILE A 25 -23.89 17.86 14.54
N CYS A 26 -22.93 17.06 14.08
CA CYS A 26 -21.67 17.53 13.50
C CYS A 26 -21.70 17.45 11.97
N TYR A 27 -21.21 18.48 11.29
CA TYR A 27 -20.90 18.40 9.85
C TYR A 27 -19.49 17.84 9.66
N VAL A 28 -19.39 16.64 9.05
CA VAL A 28 -18.14 15.85 8.97
C VAL A 28 -17.83 15.39 7.56
N PHE A 29 -16.55 15.13 7.31
CA PHE A 29 -16.03 14.53 6.08
C PHE A 29 -15.40 13.17 6.39
N THR A 30 -15.40 12.27 5.41
CA THR A 30 -14.83 10.92 5.56
C THR A 30 -13.69 10.66 4.55
N PRO A 31 -12.56 11.40 4.62
CA PRO A 31 -11.41 11.15 3.77
C PRO A 31 -10.79 9.77 4.04
N LEU A 32 -10.19 9.17 3.01
CA LEU A 32 -9.40 7.95 3.18
C LEU A 32 -7.99 8.36 3.63
N ILE A 33 -7.74 8.31 4.93
CA ILE A 33 -6.50 8.81 5.55
C ILE A 33 -5.47 7.72 5.86
N ALA A 34 -5.92 6.48 6.05
CA ALA A 34 -5.06 5.37 6.43
C ALA A 34 -5.60 4.05 5.89
N TYR A 35 -4.69 3.23 5.36
CA TYR A 35 -4.93 1.85 5.00
C TYR A 35 -3.72 1.03 5.43
N GLN A 36 -3.93 0.20 6.46
CA GLN A 36 -2.90 -0.64 7.03
C GLN A 36 -3.08 -2.07 6.55
N ALA A 37 -2.08 -2.60 5.86
CA ALA A 37 -1.99 -4.01 5.51
C ALA A 37 -0.52 -4.41 5.38
N ASN A 38 -0.24 -5.70 5.40
CA ASN A 38 1.07 -6.21 5.04
C ASN A 38 1.42 -5.86 3.57
N LEU A 39 2.70 -5.99 3.19
CA LEU A 39 3.16 -5.61 1.86
C LEU A 39 2.34 -6.23 0.71
N PRO A 40 2.04 -7.55 0.70
CA PRO A 40 1.19 -8.13 -0.36
C PRO A 40 -0.21 -7.51 -0.42
N GLY A 41 -0.83 -7.24 0.74
CA GLY A 41 -2.15 -6.60 0.80
C GLY A 41 -2.13 -5.17 0.27
N VAL A 42 -1.15 -4.37 0.68
CA VAL A 42 -0.94 -3.02 0.16
C VAL A 42 -0.71 -3.03 -1.35
N GLN A 43 0.12 -3.94 -1.86
CA GLN A 43 0.40 -4.06 -3.30
C GLN A 43 -0.86 -4.38 -4.11
N VAL A 44 -1.73 -5.25 -3.59
CA VAL A 44 -3.03 -5.53 -4.22
C VAL A 44 -3.87 -4.27 -4.30
N ILE A 45 -4.00 -3.56 -3.17
CA ILE A 45 -4.89 -2.41 -3.02
C ILE A 45 -4.48 -1.24 -3.90
N VAL A 46 -3.19 -0.95 -4.01
CA VAL A 46 -2.67 0.13 -4.86
C VAL A 46 -2.41 -0.29 -6.30
N CYS A 47 -2.82 -1.50 -6.65
CA CYS A 47 -2.78 -2.05 -7.99
C CYS A 47 -1.36 -2.22 -8.55
N VAL A 48 -0.35 -2.44 -7.71
CA VAL A 48 1.05 -2.57 -8.17
C VAL A 48 1.50 -4.03 -8.23
N ALA A 49 2.39 -4.32 -9.18
CA ALA A 49 3.06 -5.60 -9.27
C ALA A 49 4.01 -5.82 -8.08
N LYS A 50 4.35 -7.09 -7.79
CA LYS A 50 5.18 -7.47 -6.64
C LYS A 50 6.58 -6.85 -6.65
N ASN A 51 7.11 -6.58 -7.84
CA ASN A 51 8.42 -5.98 -8.09
C ASN A 51 8.39 -4.45 -8.19
N SER A 52 7.31 -3.81 -7.71
CA SER A 52 7.13 -2.36 -7.70
C SER A 52 6.84 -1.87 -6.29
N SER A 53 7.32 -0.67 -5.98
CA SER A 53 6.98 0.01 -4.73
C SER A 53 5.50 0.42 -4.73
N PRO A 54 4.80 0.23 -3.60
CA PRO A 54 3.42 0.70 -3.45
C PRO A 54 3.31 2.21 -3.21
N VAL A 55 4.36 2.85 -2.69
CA VAL A 55 4.37 4.28 -2.29
C VAL A 55 5.09 5.19 -3.27
N SER A 56 5.96 4.63 -4.12
CA SER A 56 6.76 5.36 -5.10
C SER A 56 6.78 4.67 -6.47
N LEU A 57 7.29 5.36 -7.48
CA LEU A 57 7.40 4.83 -8.84
C LEU A 57 8.60 3.89 -9.06
N VAL A 58 9.38 3.62 -8.01
CA VAL A 58 10.56 2.75 -8.09
C VAL A 58 10.18 1.29 -8.30
N THR A 59 10.99 0.60 -9.11
CA THR A 59 10.90 -0.83 -9.40
C THR A 59 12.06 -1.57 -8.74
N LEU A 60 11.97 -2.89 -8.66
CA LEU A 60 12.93 -3.76 -7.96
C LEU A 60 14.40 -3.52 -8.37
N SER A 61 14.68 -3.18 -9.63
CA SER A 61 16.04 -2.92 -10.12
C SER A 61 16.70 -1.68 -9.51
N HIS A 62 15.89 -0.80 -8.93
CA HIS A 62 16.28 0.49 -8.35
C HIS A 62 16.00 0.54 -6.84
N PHE A 63 15.65 -0.60 -6.23
CA PHE A 63 15.53 -0.67 -4.77
C PHE A 63 16.92 -0.53 -4.13
N GLY A 64 17.03 0.35 -3.14
CA GLY A 64 18.30 0.71 -2.53
C GLY A 64 18.99 1.92 -3.16
N ASP A 65 18.38 2.54 -4.17
CA ASP A 65 18.86 3.81 -4.70
C ASP A 65 18.97 4.86 -3.57
N PRO A 66 20.05 5.66 -3.56
CA PRO A 66 20.27 6.67 -2.52
C PRO A 66 19.32 7.86 -2.64
N ASN A 67 18.74 8.08 -3.84
CA ASN A 67 17.86 9.19 -4.12
C ASN A 67 16.39 8.76 -4.03
N PRO A 68 15.52 9.57 -3.41
CA PRO A 68 14.10 9.27 -3.36
C PRO A 68 13.48 9.32 -4.76
N HIS A 69 12.69 8.30 -5.09
CA HIS A 69 11.90 8.25 -6.30
C HIS A 69 10.57 8.98 -6.13
N LEU A 70 9.99 9.45 -7.23
CA LEU A 70 8.72 10.15 -7.23
C LEU A 70 7.62 9.33 -6.52
N PRO A 71 6.73 9.97 -5.75
CA PRO A 71 5.62 9.30 -5.10
C PRO A 71 4.65 8.72 -6.13
N ARG A 72 4.06 7.57 -5.80
CA ARG A 72 3.04 6.94 -6.61
C ARG A 72 1.70 7.60 -6.30
N THR A 73 1.21 8.41 -7.24
CA THR A 73 -0.07 9.09 -7.08
C THR A 73 -1.25 8.25 -7.55
N ALA A 74 -2.44 8.52 -7.01
CA ALA A 74 -3.68 7.93 -7.50
C ALA A 74 -3.88 8.21 -9.01
N LYS A 75 -3.60 9.46 -9.43
CA LYS A 75 -3.66 9.90 -10.82
C LYS A 75 -2.77 9.05 -11.72
N HIS A 76 -1.50 8.88 -11.37
CA HIS A 76 -0.56 8.11 -12.17
C HIS A 76 -1.04 6.66 -12.37
N THR A 77 -1.43 5.98 -11.29
CA THR A 77 -1.90 4.59 -11.38
C THR A 77 -3.17 4.47 -12.23
N LEU A 78 -4.13 5.39 -12.08
CA LEU A 78 -5.35 5.39 -12.89
C LEU A 78 -5.07 5.65 -14.38
N GLU A 79 -4.16 6.55 -14.71
CA GLU A 79 -3.75 6.81 -16.10
C GLU A 79 -3.15 5.56 -16.75
N GLN A 80 -2.32 4.79 -16.03
CA GLN A 80 -1.77 3.53 -16.55
C GLN A 80 -2.85 2.47 -16.76
N ILE A 81 -3.79 2.33 -15.81
CA ILE A 81 -4.94 1.42 -15.97
C ILE A 81 -5.77 1.80 -17.20
N LEU A 82 -6.08 3.10 -17.38
CA LEU A 82 -6.85 3.59 -18.52
C LEU A 82 -6.16 3.32 -19.86
N LYS A 83 -4.83 3.51 -19.94
CA LYS A 83 -4.05 3.21 -21.14
C LYS A 83 -4.14 1.73 -21.56
N ILE A 84 -4.23 0.81 -20.60
CA ILE A 84 -4.41 -0.63 -20.89
C ILE A 84 -5.85 -0.89 -21.33
N LEU A 85 -6.84 -0.32 -20.62
CA LEU A 85 -8.26 -0.49 -20.91
C LEU A 85 -8.66 0.00 -22.31
N GLN A 86 -7.96 1.00 -22.85
CA GLN A 86 -8.16 1.46 -24.23
C GLN A 86 -7.78 0.42 -25.29
N LYS A 87 -6.92 -0.54 -24.94
CA LYS A 87 -6.34 -1.51 -25.88
C LYS A 87 -6.82 -2.94 -25.66
N ILE A 88 -7.14 -3.29 -24.41
CA ILE A 88 -7.41 -4.66 -23.99
C ILE A 88 -8.67 -4.68 -23.14
N ASP A 89 -9.63 -5.51 -23.54
CA ASP A 89 -10.80 -5.81 -22.72
C ASP A 89 -10.35 -6.43 -21.38
N PRO A 90 -10.70 -5.84 -20.22
CA PRO A 90 -10.34 -6.38 -18.91
C PRO A 90 -10.90 -7.79 -18.66
N TRP A 91 -11.96 -8.20 -19.38
CA TRP A 91 -12.47 -9.57 -19.30
C TRP A 91 -11.58 -10.59 -20.01
N ASN A 92 -10.65 -10.15 -20.86
CA ASN A 92 -9.54 -10.99 -21.32
C ASN A 92 -8.43 -11.01 -20.26
N LEU A 93 -8.70 -11.73 -19.17
CA LEU A 93 -7.88 -11.72 -17.94
C LEU A 93 -6.39 -11.97 -18.21
N ASN A 94 -6.07 -12.92 -19.09
CA ASN A 94 -4.68 -13.27 -19.39
C ASN A 94 -3.96 -12.12 -20.09
N LYS A 95 -4.51 -11.60 -21.20
CA LYS A 95 -3.93 -10.47 -21.93
C LYS A 95 -3.84 -9.22 -21.05
N PHE A 96 -4.90 -8.94 -20.28
CA PHE A 96 -4.95 -7.78 -19.41
C PHE A 96 -3.90 -7.87 -18.30
N GLN A 97 -3.73 -9.04 -17.68
CA GLN A 97 -2.73 -9.25 -16.63
C GLN A 97 -1.31 -9.15 -17.17
N ILE A 98 -1.02 -9.69 -18.36
CA ILE A 98 0.30 -9.56 -19.01
C ILE A 98 0.62 -8.08 -19.24
N ALA A 99 -0.26 -7.36 -19.95
CA ALA A 99 -0.06 -5.93 -20.24
C ALA A 99 0.02 -5.06 -18.97
N SER A 100 -0.74 -5.41 -17.92
CA SER A 100 -0.65 -4.71 -16.63
C SER A 100 0.72 -4.88 -15.99
N LYS A 101 1.27 -6.11 -16.00
CA LYS A 101 2.59 -6.38 -15.42
C LYS A 101 3.71 -5.67 -16.15
N GLU A 102 3.61 -5.50 -17.47
CA GLU A 102 4.59 -4.75 -18.28
C GLU A 102 4.74 -3.29 -17.82
N VAL A 103 3.67 -2.68 -17.30
CA VAL A 103 3.70 -1.32 -16.74
C VAL A 103 3.77 -1.29 -15.21
N GLY A 104 4.05 -2.43 -14.57
CA GLY A 104 4.23 -2.53 -13.12
C GLY A 104 2.93 -2.53 -12.31
N ILE A 105 1.79 -2.88 -12.92
CA ILE A 105 0.45 -2.98 -12.31
C ILE A 105 0.02 -4.45 -12.18
N ASN A 106 -0.80 -4.77 -11.19
CA ASN A 106 -1.17 -6.18 -10.87
C ASN A 106 -2.38 -6.74 -11.64
N GLY A 107 -3.07 -5.95 -12.46
CA GLY A 107 -4.24 -6.36 -13.24
C GLY A 107 -5.60 -5.96 -12.66
N LEU A 108 -5.65 -5.18 -11.58
CA LEU A 108 -6.89 -4.56 -11.11
C LEU A 108 -7.28 -3.37 -12.00
N ASN A 109 -8.47 -3.42 -12.61
CA ASN A 109 -8.98 -2.38 -13.51
C ASN A 109 -9.89 -1.35 -12.83
N GLN A 110 -10.48 -1.66 -11.67
CA GLN A 110 -11.42 -0.78 -10.96
C GLN A 110 -11.03 -0.70 -9.46
N PRO A 111 -9.99 0.06 -9.09
CA PRO A 111 -9.60 0.22 -7.70
C PRO A 111 -10.72 0.90 -6.90
N PHE A 112 -10.98 0.47 -5.66
CA PHE A 112 -12.09 1.02 -4.88
C PHE A 112 -11.88 2.51 -4.53
N TRP A 113 -10.63 2.94 -4.36
CA TRP A 113 -10.27 4.32 -3.98
C TRP A 113 -10.31 5.30 -5.16
N ARG A 114 -10.49 4.83 -6.41
CA ARG A 114 -10.38 5.66 -7.64
C ARG A 114 -11.25 6.93 -7.65
N ASN A 115 -12.37 6.90 -6.93
CA ASN A 115 -13.35 7.99 -6.84
C ASN A 115 -13.45 8.56 -5.41
N TRP A 116 -12.51 8.24 -4.53
CA TRP A 116 -12.51 8.77 -3.17
C TRP A 116 -11.80 10.13 -3.18
N HIS A 117 -12.48 11.17 -2.70
CA HIS A 117 -11.95 12.53 -2.75
C HIS A 117 -10.61 12.62 -1.98
N LEU A 118 -9.59 13.17 -2.64
CA LEU A 118 -8.22 13.35 -2.11
C LEU A 118 -7.50 12.07 -1.65
N ALA A 119 -7.96 10.88 -2.07
CA ALA A 119 -7.29 9.62 -1.73
C ALA A 119 -6.08 9.37 -2.63
N ASP A 120 -4.89 9.82 -2.19
CA ASP A 120 -3.64 9.52 -2.87
C ASP A 120 -2.92 8.31 -2.24
N LEU A 121 -2.49 7.38 -3.10
CA LEU A 121 -1.86 6.11 -2.70
C LEU A 121 -0.64 6.31 -1.80
N SER A 122 0.21 7.27 -2.13
CA SER A 122 1.42 7.55 -1.36
C SER A 122 1.15 8.17 0.02
N VAL A 123 -0.08 8.67 0.25
CA VAL A 123 -0.47 9.40 1.46
C VAL A 123 -1.24 8.50 2.43
N PHE A 124 -2.27 7.80 1.96
CA PHE A 124 -3.10 6.99 2.86
C PHE A 124 -2.49 5.62 3.18
N LEU A 125 -1.43 5.20 2.48
CA LEU A 125 -0.75 3.95 2.81
C LEU A 125 0.09 4.12 4.08
N THR A 126 -0.37 3.50 5.16
CA THR A 126 0.34 3.47 6.43
C THR A 126 1.08 2.14 6.57
N PRO A 127 2.39 2.14 6.86
CA PRO A 127 3.14 0.91 7.11
C PRO A 127 2.49 0.11 8.24
N GLU A 128 2.27 -1.17 8.01
CA GLU A 128 1.81 -2.07 9.06
C GLU A 128 3.01 -2.42 9.94
N LEU A 129 3.05 -1.82 11.14
CA LEU A 129 4.24 -1.89 11.99
C LEU A 129 4.57 -3.31 12.45
N LEU A 130 3.58 -4.12 12.80
CA LEU A 130 3.84 -5.42 13.42
C LEU A 130 4.56 -6.36 12.45
N HIS A 131 4.00 -6.68 11.28
CA HIS A 131 4.66 -7.57 10.32
C HIS A 131 5.85 -6.90 9.66
N THR A 132 5.78 -5.59 9.35
CA THR A 132 6.90 -4.91 8.66
C THR A 132 8.13 -4.86 9.56
N CYS A 133 8.00 -4.40 10.81
CA CYS A 133 9.15 -4.32 11.72
C CYS A 133 9.61 -5.70 12.16
N HIS A 134 8.70 -6.64 12.44
CA HIS A 134 9.07 -8.01 12.80
C HIS A 134 9.85 -8.67 11.65
N LYS A 135 9.32 -8.64 10.43
CA LYS A 135 10.00 -9.23 9.28
C LYS A 135 11.33 -8.55 8.99
N PHE A 136 11.37 -7.21 9.01
CA PHE A 136 12.62 -6.45 8.83
C PHE A 136 13.69 -6.84 9.86
N PHE A 137 13.30 -7.00 11.13
CA PHE A 137 14.23 -7.40 12.17
C PHE A 137 14.82 -8.79 11.93
N PHE A 138 13.97 -9.79 11.68
CA PHE A 138 14.42 -11.17 11.51
C PHE A 138 15.14 -11.42 10.18
N ASP A 139 14.70 -10.79 9.08
CA ASP A 139 15.26 -10.98 7.75
C ASP A 139 16.55 -10.17 7.53
N HIS A 140 16.79 -9.11 8.29
CA HIS A 140 17.95 -8.22 8.08
C HIS A 140 18.74 -7.96 9.35
N VAL A 141 18.15 -7.28 10.34
CA VAL A 141 18.88 -6.80 11.53
C VAL A 141 19.54 -7.95 12.28
N LEU A 142 18.80 -9.02 12.55
CA LEU A 142 19.31 -10.19 13.24
C LEU A 142 20.41 -10.89 12.45
N LEU A 143 20.30 -10.96 11.11
CA LEU A 143 21.35 -11.56 10.27
C LEU A 143 22.63 -10.72 10.30
N TRP A 144 22.52 -9.40 10.27
CA TRP A 144 23.67 -8.51 10.42
C TRP A 144 24.32 -8.66 11.79
N CYS A 145 23.53 -8.69 12.87
CA CYS A 145 24.05 -8.93 14.21
C CYS A 145 24.79 -10.28 14.30
N LYS A 146 24.22 -11.36 13.75
CA LYS A 146 24.88 -12.68 13.70
C LYS A 146 26.22 -12.63 12.95
N LYS A 147 26.30 -11.83 11.88
CA LYS A 147 27.52 -11.69 11.07
C LYS A 147 28.60 -10.84 11.73
N VAL A 148 28.22 -9.77 12.42
CA VAL A 148 29.15 -8.82 13.07
C VAL A 148 29.62 -9.34 14.43
N VAL A 149 28.69 -9.83 15.26
CA VAL A 149 28.98 -10.26 16.64
C VAL A 149 29.41 -11.72 16.72
N GLY A 150 28.91 -12.56 15.81
CA GLY A 150 29.11 -14.00 15.84
C GLY A 150 28.00 -14.74 16.61
N HIS A 151 27.69 -15.94 16.15
CA HIS A 151 26.56 -16.73 16.67
C HIS A 151 26.71 -17.12 18.14
N GLN A 152 27.94 -17.43 18.59
CA GLN A 152 28.21 -17.88 19.96
C GLN A 152 27.98 -16.77 20.98
N GLU A 153 28.58 -15.60 20.75
CA GLU A 153 28.44 -14.43 21.62
C GLU A 153 26.99 -13.96 21.70
N LEU A 154 26.30 -13.90 20.56
CA LEU A 154 24.88 -13.53 20.52
C LEU A 154 24.02 -14.50 21.35
N ASN A 155 24.26 -15.81 21.23
CA ASN A 155 23.53 -16.84 21.98
C ASN A 155 23.80 -16.76 23.50
N MET A 156 25.04 -16.50 23.91
CA MET A 156 25.40 -16.31 25.32
C MET A 156 24.64 -15.14 25.95
N ARG A 157 24.51 -14.01 25.24
CA ARG A 157 23.74 -12.86 25.71
C ARG A 157 22.26 -13.19 25.87
N TYR A 158 21.63 -13.81 24.87
CA TYR A 158 20.22 -14.20 24.98
C TYR A 158 19.97 -15.16 26.15
N LYS A 159 20.84 -16.14 26.39
CA LYS A 159 20.75 -17.02 27.57
C LYS A 159 20.79 -16.27 28.89
N SER A 160 21.58 -15.21 29.00
CA SER A 160 21.67 -14.42 30.24
C SER A 160 20.43 -13.59 30.56
N HIS A 161 19.58 -13.30 29.54
CA HIS A 161 18.34 -12.54 29.68
C HIS A 161 17.11 -13.40 30.01
N HIS A 162 17.18 -14.72 29.78
CA HIS A 162 16.16 -15.66 30.23
C HIS A 162 16.56 -16.22 31.61
N LYS A 163 16.33 -15.42 32.67
CA LYS A 163 16.34 -15.88 34.06
C LYS A 163 14.92 -16.20 34.51
#